data_AF-A0AAD5J1H8-F1
#
_entry.id   AF-A0AAD5J1H8-F1
#
_cell.length_a   1.000
_cell.length_b   1.000
_cell.length_c   1.000
_cell.angle_alpha   90.00
_cell.angle_beta   90.00
_cell.angle_gamma   90.00
#
_symmetry.space_group_name_H-M   'P 1'
#
loop_
_entity.id
_entity.type
_entity.pdbx_description
1 polymer ?
#
loop_
_entity_poly.entity_id
_entity_poly.type
_entity_poly.pdbx_seq_one_letter_code
_entity_poly.pdbx_strand_id
1 'polypeptide(L)'
;MVAYYSAKIINQHIEPMDLFTMMKLDCHTIVYYSQWLSLTVLELAGNAARDNKKNLIIPRHIQLAVRIDEELSKLLGTVTIANGGVLPNIHQNHLTKKMGNGRAEIRSASQEF
;
A
#
# COMPACT_ATOMS: atom_id res chain seq x y z
N MET A 1 24.42 8.71 16.15
CA MET A 1 23.06 8.18 15.94
C MET A 1 22.97 7.08 14.89
N VAL A 2 23.62 7.20 13.72
CA VAL A 2 23.55 6.18 12.66
C VAL A 2 24.06 4.79 13.10
N ALA A 3 25.13 4.72 13.89
CA ALA A 3 25.67 3.45 14.41
C ALA A 3 24.75 2.76 15.45
N TYR A 4 23.90 3.52 16.16
CA TYR A 4 23.02 2.98 17.19
C TYR A 4 21.85 2.18 16.60
N TYR A 5 21.37 2.58 15.41
CA TYR A 5 20.31 1.87 14.70
C TYR A 5 20.81 0.57 14.06
N SER A 6 22.01 0.58 13.46
CA SER A 6 22.58 -0.62 12.85
C SER A 6 22.87 -1.73 13.87
N ALA A 7 23.26 -1.37 15.10
CA ALA A 7 23.49 -2.36 16.16
C ALA A 7 22.19 -2.95 16.75
N LYS A 8 21.08 -2.20 16.75
CA LYS A 8 19.81 -2.62 17.34
C LYS A 8 19.00 -3.57 16.44
N ILE A 9 19.22 -3.51 15.12
CA ILE A 9 18.52 -4.36 14.13
C ILE A 9 19.04 -5.81 14.12
N ILE A 10 20.30 -6.05 14.55
CA ILE A 10 20.95 -7.37 14.39
C ILE A 10 20.70 -8.30 15.60
N ASN A 11 20.39 -7.76 16.80
CA ASN A 11 20.38 -8.56 18.04
C ASN A 11 19.10 -8.48 18.88
N GLN A 12 17.99 -7.92 18.39
CA GLN A 12 16.75 -7.90 19.17
C GLN A 12 15.52 -8.23 18.32
N HIS A 13 14.81 -9.25 18.80
CA HIS A 13 13.38 -9.45 18.64
C HIS A 13 12.68 -8.09 18.52
N ILE A 14 11.85 -7.91 17.49
CA ILE A 14 11.07 -6.69 17.24
C ILE A 14 10.05 -6.57 18.38
N GLU A 15 10.47 -5.96 19.48
CA GLU A 15 9.57 -5.55 20.55
C GLU A 15 8.97 -4.19 20.18
N PRO A 16 7.64 -4.03 20.25
CA PRO A 16 6.97 -2.78 19.91
C PRO A 16 7.47 -1.66 20.83
N MET A 17 8.04 -0.62 20.23
CA MET A 17 8.55 0.55 20.93
C MET A 17 7.46 1.22 21.77
N ASP A 18 7.71 1.34 23.07
CA ASP A 18 6.86 1.94 24.09
C ASP A 18 6.30 3.32 23.70
N LEU A 19 4.98 3.42 23.82
CA LEU A 19 4.13 4.61 23.68
C LEU A 19 4.61 5.81 24.54
N PHE A 20 5.39 5.56 25.59
CA PHE A 20 5.83 6.57 26.55
C PHE A 20 7.04 7.39 26.06
N THR A 21 7.89 6.85 25.19
CA THR A 21 8.97 7.64 24.54
C THR A 21 8.43 8.52 23.40
N MET A 22 7.19 8.28 22.97
CA MET A 22 6.49 8.96 21.88
C MET A 22 5.85 10.30 22.31
N MET A 23 6.03 10.71 23.57
CA MET A 23 5.35 11.88 24.15
C MET A 23 6.12 13.21 24.00
N LYS A 24 7.29 13.21 23.36
CA LYS A 24 7.92 14.43 22.82
C LYS A 24 7.76 14.42 21.31
N LEU A 25 6.76 15.16 20.83
CA LEU A 25 6.55 15.45 19.40
C LEU A 25 7.67 16.40 18.92
N ASP A 26 8.90 15.90 18.87
CA ASP A 26 9.97 16.56 18.16
C ASP A 26 9.82 16.27 16.66
N CYS A 27 10.29 17.20 15.82
CA CYS A 27 10.23 17.07 14.35
C CYS A 27 10.81 15.74 13.83
N HIS A 28 11.69 15.10 14.59
CA HIS A 28 12.28 13.80 14.29
C HIS A 28 11.22 12.69 14.13
N THR A 29 10.24 12.59 15.03
CA THR A 29 9.23 11.52 15.01
C THR A 29 8.31 11.64 13.79
N ILE A 30 7.95 12.88 13.42
CA ILE A 30 7.12 13.15 12.24
C ILE A 30 7.88 12.79 10.96
N VAL A 31 9.17 13.14 10.88
CA VAL A 31 10.03 12.78 9.74
C VAL A 31 10.14 11.26 9.60
N TYR A 32 10.35 10.55 10.71
CA TYR A 32 10.42 9.09 10.70
C TYR A 32 9.11 8.46 10.22
N TYR A 33 7.97 8.92 10.72
CA TYR A 33 6.66 8.41 10.32
C TYR A 33 6.37 8.66 8.84
N SER A 34 6.71 9.85 8.33
CA SER A 34 6.56 10.18 6.90
C SER A 34 7.45 9.31 6.01
N GLN A 35 8.70 9.04 6.43
CA GLN A 35 9.61 8.17 5.69
C GLN A 35 9.14 6.72 5.68
N TRP A 36 8.67 6.21 6.82
CA TRP A 36 8.09 4.88 6.91
C TRP A 36 6.88 4.74 5.98
N LEU A 37 5.94 5.68 6.02
CA LEU A 37 4.76 5.67 5.15
C LEU A 37 5.15 5.73 3.67
N SER A 38 6.10 6.61 3.32
CA SER A 38 6.60 6.76 1.95
C SER A 38 7.26 5.47 1.45
N LEU A 39 8.04 4.80 2.29
CA LEU A 39 8.70 3.53 1.96
C LEU A 39 7.67 2.41 1.74
N THR A 40 6.66 2.31 2.61
CA THR A 40 5.58 1.33 2.49
C THR A 40 4.80 1.51 1.18
N VAL A 41 4.42 2.75 0.85
CA VAL A 41 3.72 3.06 -0.41
C VAL A 41 4.60 2.74 -1.62
N LEU A 42 5.89 3.06 -1.55
CA LEU A 42 6.83 2.81 -2.64
C LEU A 42 7.06 1.32 -2.90
N GLU A 43 7.18 0.51 -1.84
CA GLU A 43 7.33 -0.94 -1.93
C GLU A 43 6.11 -1.58 -2.61
N LEU A 44 4.90 -1.23 -2.16
CA LEU A 44 3.67 -1.75 -2.73
C LEU A 44 3.47 -1.28 -4.18
N ALA A 45 3.77 -0.02 -4.49
CA ALA A 45 3.70 0.52 -5.86
C ALA A 45 4.75 -0.12 -6.78
N GLY A 46 5.93 -0.45 -6.25
CA GLY A 46 6.98 -1.19 -6.96
C GLY A 46 6.54 -2.61 -7.28
N ASN A 47 5.93 -3.32 -6.32
CA ASN A 47 5.37 -4.64 -6.56
C ASN A 47 4.26 -4.60 -7.63
N ALA A 48 3.35 -3.62 -7.55
CA ALA A 48 2.33 -3.41 -8.57
C ALA A 48 2.91 -3.09 -9.96
N ALA A 49 4.03 -2.35 -10.03
CA ALA A 49 4.72 -2.08 -11.30
C ALA A 49 5.31 -3.36 -11.92
N ARG A 50 5.90 -4.21 -11.06
CA ARG A 50 6.44 -5.52 -11.45
C ARG A 50 5.35 -6.46 -11.96
N ASP A 51 4.19 -6.49 -11.31
CA ASP A 51 3.02 -7.25 -11.75
C ASP A 51 2.53 -6.81 -13.13
N ASN A 52 2.61 -5.50 -13.41
CA ASN A 52 2.29 -4.93 -14.72
C ASN A 52 3.44 -5.04 -15.74
N LYS A 53 4.53 -5.75 -15.41
CA LYS A 53 5.74 -5.94 -16.24
C LYS A 53 6.36 -4.62 -16.71
N LYS A 54 6.30 -3.57 -15.88
CA LYS A 54 6.86 -2.25 -16.16
C LYS A 54 7.98 -1.93 -15.17
N ASN A 55 9.05 -1.34 -15.67
CA ASN A 55 10.19 -0.90 -14.84
C ASN A 55 9.96 0.49 -14.21
N LEU A 56 8.92 1.21 -14.63
CA LEU A 56 8.60 2.56 -14.15
C LEU A 56 7.32 2.54 -13.33
N ILE A 57 7.34 3.22 -12.19
CA ILE A 57 6.16 3.46 -11.36
C ILE A 57 5.34 4.56 -12.03
N ILE A 58 4.12 4.24 -12.44
CA ILE A 58 3.14 5.19 -12.99
C ILE A 58 2.03 5.45 -11.96
N PRO A 59 1.26 6.55 -12.07
CA PRO A 59 0.18 6.86 -11.12
C PRO A 59 -0.83 5.73 -10.93
N ARG A 60 -1.04 4.90 -11.97
CA ARG A 60 -1.84 3.68 -11.89
C ARG A 60 -1.34 2.67 -10.86
N HIS A 61 -0.03 2.46 -10.75
CA HIS A 61 0.54 1.51 -9.79
C HIS A 61 0.37 2.00 -8.35
N ILE A 62 0.45 3.32 -8.13
CA ILE A 62 0.19 3.94 -6.82
C ILE A 62 -1.28 3.77 -6.45
N GLN A 63 -2.21 4.02 -7.39
CA GLN A 63 -3.64 3.81 -7.15
C GLN A 63 -3.97 2.35 -6.82
N LEU A 64 -3.35 1.40 -7.54
CA LEU A 64 -3.53 -0.02 -7.24
C LEU A 64 -2.98 -0.37 -5.85
N ALA A 65 -1.77 0.06 -5.52
CA ALA A 65 -1.17 -0.18 -4.21
C ALA A 65 -2.01 0.38 -3.05
N VAL A 66 -2.47 1.63 -3.16
CA VAL A 66 -3.27 2.30 -2.13
C VAL A 66 -4.64 1.66 -1.93
N ARG A 67 -5.29 1.21 -3.02
CA ARG A 67 -6.63 0.60 -2.94
C ARG A 67 -6.58 -0.88 -2.59
N ILE A 68 -5.48 -1.58 -2.83
CA ILE A 68 -5.32 -2.99 -2.43
C ILE A 68 -5.04 -3.11 -0.93
N ASP A 69 -4.40 -2.11 -0.32
CA ASP A 69 -4.10 -2.10 1.11
C ASP A 69 -5.23 -1.48 1.94
N GLU A 70 -5.62 -2.16 3.03
CA GLU A 70 -6.76 -1.74 3.85
C GLU A 70 -6.46 -0.49 4.69
N GLU A 71 -5.25 -0.36 5.23
CA GLU A 71 -4.86 0.77 6.07
C GLU A 71 -4.68 2.04 5.23
N LEU A 72 -4.00 1.93 4.08
CA LEU A 72 -3.82 3.04 3.15
C LEU A 72 -5.12 3.47 2.51
N SER A 73 -6.04 2.54 2.21
CA SER A 73 -7.34 2.90 1.64
C SER A 73 -8.18 3.70 2.63
N LYS A 74 -8.17 3.34 3.92
CA LYS A 74 -8.81 4.12 4.99
C LYS A 74 -8.15 5.47 5.19
N LEU A 75 -6.81 5.52 5.20
CA LEU A 75 -6.04 6.76 5.37
C LEU A 75 -6.24 7.74 4.20
N LEU A 76 -6.36 7.22 2.98
CA LEU A 76 -6.46 7.99 1.72
C LEU A 76 -7.85 7.87 1.08
N GLY A 77 -8.91 7.71 1.88
CA GLY A 77 -10.28 7.52 1.38
C GLY A 77 -10.78 8.70 0.53
N THR A 78 -10.59 9.93 1.02
CA THR A 78 -11.05 11.15 0.34
C THR A 78 -10.06 11.69 -0.71
N VAL A 79 -8.84 11.14 -0.75
CA VAL A 79 -7.79 11.65 -1.64
C VAL A 79 -7.98 11.12 -3.06
N THR A 80 -7.92 12.02 -4.04
CA THR A 80 -7.97 11.67 -5.47
C THR A 80 -6.55 11.63 -6.05
N ILE A 81 -6.15 10.49 -6.60
CA ILE A 81 -4.87 10.34 -7.32
C ILE A 81 -5.09 10.63 -8.81
N ALA A 82 -4.48 11.70 -9.31
CA ALA A 82 -4.52 12.04 -10.73
C ALA A 82 -3.94 10.90 -11.58
N ASN A 83 -4.59 10.60 -12.72
CA ASN A 83 -4.19 9.54 -13.66
C ASN A 83 -4.10 8.11 -13.05
N GLY A 84 -4.69 7.87 -11.87
CA GLY A 84 -4.69 6.57 -11.20
C GLY A 84 -5.71 5.56 -11.74
N GLY A 85 -6.83 6.04 -12.30
CA GLY A 85 -7.97 5.20 -12.70
C GLY A 85 -8.64 4.49 -11.51
N VAL A 86 -9.41 3.43 -11.78
CA VAL A 86 -10.13 2.65 -10.75
C VAL A 86 -9.75 1.17 -10.76
N LEU A 87 -9.91 0.47 -9.64
CA LEU A 87 -9.68 -0.98 -9.61
C LEU A 87 -10.71 -1.68 -10.52
N PRO A 88 -10.31 -2.66 -11.34
CA PRO A 88 -11.27 -3.41 -12.16
C PRO A 88 -12.24 -4.18 -11.27
N ASN A 89 -13.50 -3.75 -11.23
CA ASN A 89 -14.57 -4.43 -10.53
C ASN A 89 -15.79 -4.53 -11.45
N ILE A 90 -16.32 -5.74 -11.64
CA ILE A 90 -17.52 -5.98 -12.44
C ILE A 90 -18.52 -6.69 -11.53
N HIS A 91 -19.67 -6.05 -11.28
CA HIS A 91 -20.72 -6.68 -10.47
C HIS A 91 -21.27 -7.90 -11.21
N GLN A 92 -21.56 -8.97 -10.47
CA GLN A 92 -22.01 -10.25 -11.02
C GLN A 92 -23.25 -10.13 -11.93
N ASN A 93 -24.10 -9.13 -11.67
CA ASN A 93 -25.30 -8.84 -12.44
C ASN A 93 -25.02 -8.38 -13.89
N HIS A 94 -23.81 -7.88 -14.16
CA HIS A 94 -23.40 -7.42 -15.49
C HIS A 94 -22.60 -8.48 -16.28
N LEU A 95 -22.34 -9.64 -15.67
CA LEU A 95 -21.71 -10.76 -16.38
C LEU A 95 -22.77 -11.49 -17.21
N THR A 96 -22.68 -11.39 -18.53
CA THR A 96 -23.46 -12.26 -19.42
C THR A 96 -23.07 -13.71 -19.14
N LYS A 97 -24.03 -14.57 -18.76
CA LYS A 97 -23.82 -16.00 -18.49
C LYS A 97 -23.29 -16.69 -19.75
N LYS A 98 -21.96 -16.79 -19.88
CA LYS A 98 -21.32 -17.53 -20.97
C LYS A 98 -20.79 -18.84 -20.40
N MET A 99 -21.41 -19.95 -20.80
CA MET A 99 -20.78 -21.28 -20.73
C MET A 99 -19.53 -21.24 -21.61
N GLY A 100 -18.34 -21.41 -21.03
CA GLY A 100 -17.09 -21.43 -21.78
C GLY A 100 -15.87 -21.33 -20.88
N ASN A 101 -15.18 -22.45 -20.74
CA ASN A 101 -14.04 -22.75 -19.89
C ASN A 101 -12.85 -21.77 -20.06
N GLY A 102 -12.25 -21.28 -18.96
CA GLY A 102 -10.97 -20.56 -18.99
C GLY A 102 -10.75 -19.63 -17.78
N ARG A 103 -10.00 -20.11 -16.78
CA ARG A 103 -9.60 -19.40 -15.55
C ARG A 103 -9.06 -17.98 -15.81
N ALA A 104 -9.67 -16.99 -15.16
CA ALA A 104 -8.97 -15.84 -14.60
C ALA A 104 -9.59 -15.60 -13.22
N GLU A 105 -8.84 -15.89 -12.16
CA GLU A 105 -9.22 -15.49 -10.80
C GLU A 105 -9.23 -13.97 -10.74
N ILE A 106 -10.40 -13.38 -11.00
CA ILE A 106 -10.67 -11.99 -10.69
C ILE A 106 -10.81 -11.95 -9.17
N ARG A 107 -9.77 -11.47 -8.50
CA ARG A 107 -9.83 -11.12 -7.07
C ARG A 107 -10.92 -10.06 -6.92
N SER A 108 -12.13 -10.52 -6.62
CA SER A 108 -13.29 -9.70 -6.28
C SER A 108 -13.04 -9.07 -4.92
N ALA A 109 -12.15 -8.08 -4.87
CA ALA A 109 -12.09 -7.16 -3.75
C ALA A 109 -13.23 -6.15 -3.95
N SER A 110 -14.42 -6.55 -3.50
CA SER A 110 -15.53 -5.62 -3.30
C SER A 110 -15.08 -4.60 -2.26
N GLN A 111 -14.83 -3.38 -2.68
CA GLN A 111 -14.70 -2.24 -1.79
C GLN A 111 -15.89 -1.32 -2.09
N GLU A 112 -16.79 -1.23 -1.12
CA GLU A 112 -17.82 -0.21 -1.07
C GLU A 112 -17.14 1.14 -0.78
N PHE A 113 -17.64 2.19 -1.42
CA PHE A 113 -17.16 3.57 -1.31
C PHE A 113 -17.31 4.14 0.10
#